data_AF-A0A5D4ULV5-F1
#
_entry.id   AF-A0A5D4ULV5-F1
#
_cell.length_a   1.000
_cell.length_b   1.000
_cell.length_c   1.000
_cell.angle_alpha   90.00
_cell.angle_beta   90.00
_cell.angle_gamma   90.00
#
_symmetry.space_group_name_H-M   'P 1'
#
loop_
_entity.id
_entity.type
_entity.pdbx_description
1 polymer ?
#
loop_
_entity_poly.entity_id
_entity_poly.type
_entity_poly.pdbx_seq_one_letter_code
_entity_poly.pdbx_strand_id
1 'polypeptide(L)'
;MAELFQTIITDQTFLMKNFDLYEVDYVQMNEIQQLMDLKMVRINHYFSLVEYELYQRPDRSFQEIANDCYTFVFGYEGEAGHPANMMFYVENPAFFQDYNIALAMRDMIRHKFKIKSPYGNKDVFHELLTKFIEPNQLYSWKQRVEALCGESHTFAYLAERLSEE
;
A
#
# COMPACT_ATOMS: atom_id res chain seq x y z
N MET A 1 -4.85 6.75 -3.37
CA MET A 1 -4.77 7.07 -4.82
C MET A 1 -3.38 7.48 -5.28
N ALA A 2 -2.59 8.23 -4.50
CA ALA A 2 -1.20 8.53 -4.85
C ALA A 2 -0.41 7.25 -5.24
N GLU A 3 -0.60 6.18 -4.47
CA GLU A 3 -0.03 4.84 -4.74
C GLU A 3 -0.26 4.30 -6.17
N LEU A 4 -1.38 4.64 -6.82
CA LEU A 4 -1.63 4.24 -8.21
C LEU A 4 -0.82 5.06 -9.21
N PHE A 5 -0.60 6.34 -8.95
CA PHE A 5 0.21 7.17 -9.84
C PHE A 5 1.71 6.92 -9.64
N GLN A 6 2.11 6.51 -8.43
CA GLN A 6 3.49 6.12 -8.13
C GLN A 6 3.93 4.89 -8.93
N THR A 7 3.02 4.04 -9.43
CA THR A 7 3.40 2.91 -10.30
C THR A 7 4.00 3.35 -11.63
N ILE A 8 4.00 4.65 -11.95
CA ILE A 8 4.74 5.18 -13.09
C ILE A 8 6.25 4.90 -12.99
N ILE A 9 6.79 4.76 -11.78
CA ILE A 9 8.22 4.46 -11.54
C ILE A 9 8.63 3.05 -11.98
N THR A 10 7.66 2.19 -12.29
CA THR A 10 7.85 0.84 -12.83
C THR A 10 7.13 0.62 -14.15
N ASP A 11 6.67 1.70 -14.81
CA ASP A 11 6.05 1.61 -16.13
C ASP A 11 7.12 1.59 -17.22
N GLN A 12 7.31 0.44 -17.88
CA GLN A 12 8.35 0.27 -18.90
C GLN A 12 8.26 1.32 -20.01
N THR A 13 7.05 1.62 -20.48
CA THR A 13 6.86 2.52 -21.62
C THR A 13 7.18 3.95 -21.23
N PHE A 14 6.80 4.35 -20.01
CA PHE A 14 7.22 5.63 -19.46
C PHE A 14 8.74 5.70 -19.30
N LEU A 15 9.34 4.69 -18.66
CA LEU A 15 10.75 4.69 -18.30
C LEU A 15 11.65 4.72 -19.55
N MET A 16 11.44 3.80 -20.49
CA MET A 16 12.23 3.71 -21.73
C MET A 16 12.09 4.94 -22.62
N LYS A 17 10.96 5.65 -22.54
CA LYS A 17 10.73 6.85 -23.34
C LYS A 17 11.41 8.09 -22.76
N ASN A 18 11.52 8.19 -21.44
CA ASN A 18 11.95 9.41 -20.76
C ASN A 18 13.36 9.32 -20.16
N PHE A 19 13.93 8.12 -20.07
CA PHE A 19 15.26 7.87 -19.52
C PHE A 19 16.06 6.97 -20.45
N ASP A 20 17.38 7.14 -20.44
CA ASP A 20 18.32 6.31 -21.19
C ASP A 20 18.58 5.02 -20.40
N LEU A 21 17.63 4.08 -20.49
CA LEU A 21 17.63 2.80 -19.79
C LEU A 21 17.69 1.65 -20.77
N TYR A 22 18.35 0.57 -20.36
CA TYR A 22 18.35 -0.71 -21.07
C TYR A 22 17.33 -1.67 -20.45
N GLU A 23 16.95 -2.71 -21.20
CA GLU A 23 15.98 -3.72 -20.72
C GLU A 23 16.40 -4.36 -19.39
N VAL A 24 17.69 -4.59 -19.21
CA VAL A 24 18.25 -5.14 -17.96
C VAL A 24 18.02 -4.24 -16.76
N ASP A 25 18.09 -2.91 -16.93
CA ASP A 25 17.87 -1.96 -15.85
C ASP A 25 16.41 -2.02 -15.38
N TYR A 26 15.48 -2.10 -16.35
CA TYR A 26 14.05 -2.22 -16.06
C TYR A 26 13.70 -3.52 -15.32
N VAL A 27 14.31 -4.64 -15.69
CA VAL A 27 14.11 -5.92 -14.99
C VAL A 27 14.55 -5.81 -13.53
N GLN A 28 15.76 -5.28 -13.29
CA GLN A 28 16.27 -5.08 -11.93
C GLN A 28 15.40 -4.13 -11.09
N MET A 29 14.93 -3.03 -11.69
CA MET A 29 14.04 -2.09 -11.02
C MET A 29 12.73 -2.76 -10.57
N ASN A 30 12.15 -3.65 -11.38
CA ASN A 30 10.93 -4.36 -11.01
C ASN A 30 11.16 -5.35 -9.87
N GLU A 31 12.25 -6.12 -9.90
CA GLU A 31 12.60 -7.07 -8.83
C GLU A 31 12.78 -6.33 -7.50
N ILE A 32 13.51 -5.21 -7.50
CA ILE A 32 13.69 -4.36 -6.32
C ILE A 32 12.35 -3.83 -5.81
N GLN A 33 11.47 -3.36 -6.70
CA GLN A 33 10.16 -2.86 -6.31
C GLN A 33 9.28 -3.94 -5.66
N GLN A 34 9.26 -5.16 -6.19
CA GLN A 34 8.49 -6.27 -5.61
C GLN A 34 8.96 -6.58 -4.19
N LEU A 35 10.28 -6.67 -3.97
CA LEU A 35 10.87 -6.90 -2.65
C LEU A 35 10.55 -5.76 -1.67
N MET A 36 10.65 -4.52 -2.15
CA MET A 36 10.33 -3.33 -1.35
C MET A 36 8.85 -3.29 -0.96
N ASP A 37 7.94 -3.61 -1.88
CA ASP A 37 6.50 -3.66 -1.59
C ASP A 37 6.17 -4.72 -0.54
N LEU A 38 6.74 -5.92 -0.65
CA LEU A 38 6.55 -6.99 0.33
C LEU A 38 7.03 -6.55 1.72
N LYS A 39 8.22 -5.95 1.78
CA LYS A 39 8.78 -5.44 3.03
C LYS A 39 7.92 -4.33 3.63
N MET A 40 7.49 -3.36 2.82
CA MET A 40 6.68 -2.23 3.28
C MET A 40 5.32 -2.67 3.79
N VAL A 41 4.63 -3.60 3.11
CA VAL A 41 3.33 -4.12 3.56
C VAL A 41 3.45 -4.80 4.92
N ARG A 42 4.50 -5.60 5.14
CA ARG A 42 4.76 -6.25 6.43
C ARG A 42 5.09 -5.24 7.52
N ILE A 43 5.95 -4.25 7.24
CA ILE A 43 6.29 -3.19 8.21
C ILE A 43 5.05 -2.37 8.60
N ASN A 44 4.24 -1.99 7.62
CA ASN A 44 2.99 -1.26 7.88
C ASN A 44 2.01 -2.11 8.70
N HIS A 45 1.91 -3.42 8.42
CA HIS A 45 1.09 -4.33 9.20
C HIS A 45 1.57 -4.42 10.65
N TYR A 46 2.88 -4.54 10.87
CA TYR A 46 3.49 -4.50 12.19
C TYR A 46 3.14 -3.22 12.95
N PHE A 47 3.36 -2.04 12.38
CA PHE A 47 3.05 -0.78 13.06
C PHE A 47 1.54 -0.61 13.33
N SER A 48 0.70 -1.04 12.39
CA SER A 48 -0.76 -1.02 12.58
C SER A 48 -1.20 -1.93 13.74
N LEU A 49 -0.57 -3.10 13.88
CA LEU A 49 -0.86 -4.05 14.94
C LEU A 49 -0.39 -3.52 16.31
N VAL A 50 0.79 -2.92 16.37
CA VAL A 50 1.29 -2.25 17.58
C VAL A 50 0.32 -1.17 18.04
N GLU A 51 -0.10 -0.29 17.13
CA GLU A 51 -1.09 0.76 17.43
C GLU A 51 -2.41 0.18 17.96
N TYR A 52 -2.94 -0.82 17.28
CA TYR A 52 -4.17 -1.50 17.70
C TYR A 52 -4.04 -2.08 19.11
N GLU A 53 -2.97 -2.82 19.41
CA GLU A 53 -2.76 -3.43 20.73
C GLU A 53 -2.52 -2.40 21.83
N LEU A 54 -1.87 -1.28 21.54
CA LEU A 54 -1.74 -0.16 22.48
C LEU A 54 -3.10 0.41 22.89
N TYR A 55 -4.05 0.49 21.96
CA TYR A 55 -5.42 0.92 22.26
C TYR A 55 -6.23 -0.13 23.03
N GLN A 56 -6.02 -1.42 22.76
CA GLN A 56 -6.72 -2.49 23.47
C GLN A 56 -6.16 -2.72 24.89
N ARG A 57 -4.86 -2.45 25.11
CA ARG A 57 -4.15 -2.76 26.35
C ARG A 57 -3.29 -1.57 26.83
N PRO A 58 -3.91 -0.45 27.22
CA PRO A 58 -3.18 0.80 27.51
C PRO A 58 -2.22 0.69 28.71
N ASP A 59 -2.44 -0.26 29.62
CA ASP A 59 -1.62 -0.44 30.82
C ASP A 59 -0.38 -1.34 30.58
N ARG A 60 -0.29 -2.01 29.42
CA ARG A 60 0.88 -2.85 29.11
C ARG A 60 2.07 -2.00 28.70
N SER A 61 3.26 -2.55 28.94
CA SER A 61 4.51 -1.95 28.43
C SER A 61 4.46 -1.86 26.90
N PHE A 62 4.78 -0.66 26.39
CA PHE A 62 4.79 -0.40 24.95
C PHE A 62 5.84 -1.27 24.26
N GLN A 63 6.99 -1.46 24.91
CA GLN A 63 8.07 -2.29 24.39
C GLN A 63 7.67 -3.77 24.31
N GLU A 64 6.94 -4.28 25.31
CA GLU A 64 6.46 -5.66 25.28
C GLU A 64 5.46 -5.88 24.14
N ILE A 65 4.50 -4.96 23.98
CA ILE A 65 3.56 -5.00 22.85
C ILE A 65 4.32 -5.00 21.52
N ALA A 66 5.32 -4.13 21.37
CA ALA A 66 6.13 -4.06 20.16
C ALA A 66 6.84 -5.38 19.86
N ASN A 67 7.50 -5.98 20.87
CA ASN A 67 8.21 -7.25 20.70
C ASN A 67 7.26 -8.41 20.35
N ASP A 68 6.08 -8.46 20.99
CA ASP A 68 5.05 -9.48 20.71
C ASP A 68 4.57 -9.36 19.25
N CYS A 69 4.22 -8.15 18.81
CA CYS A 69 3.76 -7.87 17.45
C CYS A 69 4.84 -8.16 16.42
N TYR A 70 6.09 -7.84 16.74
CA TYR A 70 7.23 -8.06 15.86
C TYR A 70 7.47 -9.55 15.63
N THR A 71 7.45 -10.33 16.71
CA THR A 71 7.55 -11.79 16.65
C THR A 71 6.39 -12.39 15.84
N PHE A 72 5.17 -11.89 16.03
CA PHE A 72 4.01 -12.33 15.26
C PHE A 72 4.14 -12.07 13.76
N VAL A 73 4.52 -10.85 13.35
CA VAL A 73 4.56 -10.47 11.93
C VAL A 73 5.77 -11.05 11.21
N PHE A 74 6.93 -11.06 11.86
CA PHE A 74 8.19 -11.41 11.21
C PHE A 74 8.74 -12.79 11.58
N GLY A 75 8.23 -13.41 12.65
CA GLY A 75 8.57 -14.78 13.04
C GLY A 75 9.92 -14.94 13.74
N TYR A 76 10.57 -13.84 14.13
CA TYR A 76 11.84 -13.89 14.86
C TYR A 76 11.79 -13.05 16.14
N GLU A 77 12.38 -13.60 17.21
CA GLU A 77 12.51 -12.93 18.49
C GLU A 77 13.59 -11.84 18.42
N GLY A 78 13.32 -10.68 19.02
CA GLY A 78 14.26 -9.57 19.09
C GLY A 78 13.65 -8.35 19.78
N GLU A 79 14.51 -7.39 20.13
CA GLU A 79 14.05 -6.09 20.64
C GLU A 79 13.61 -5.22 19.46
N ALA A 80 12.30 -5.02 19.35
CA ALA A 80 11.74 -4.11 18.36
C ALA A 80 12.02 -2.66 18.73
N GLY A 81 11.98 -1.75 17.76
CA GLY A 81 12.09 -0.32 18.04
C GLY A 81 10.98 0.15 19.01
N HIS A 82 11.37 0.86 20.07
CA HIS A 82 10.44 1.30 21.11
C HIS A 82 9.34 2.22 20.54
N PRO A 83 8.04 1.91 20.69
CA PRO A 83 6.96 2.68 20.04
C PRO A 83 6.94 4.17 20.32
N ALA A 84 7.42 4.61 21.49
CA ALA A 84 7.54 6.04 21.83
C ALA A 84 8.47 6.84 20.91
N ASN A 85 9.32 6.21 20.09
CA ASN A 85 10.11 6.91 19.07
C ASN A 85 9.28 7.24 17.80
N MET A 86 8.05 6.74 17.69
CA MET A 86 7.17 6.96 16.55
C MET A 86 6.14 8.04 16.88
N MET A 87 6.40 9.29 16.47
CA MET A 87 5.45 10.40 16.66
C MET A 87 4.10 10.17 15.97
N PHE A 88 4.07 9.32 14.93
CA PHE A 88 2.85 8.99 14.19
C PHE A 88 1.71 8.49 15.08
N TYR A 89 1.98 7.71 16.13
CA TYR A 89 0.94 7.22 17.04
C TYR A 89 0.22 8.34 17.83
N VAL A 90 0.82 9.53 17.88
CA VAL A 90 0.26 10.70 18.56
C VAL A 90 -0.32 11.68 17.54
N GLU A 91 0.43 11.98 16.48
CA GLU A 91 0.07 13.02 15.52
C GLU A 91 -0.91 12.55 14.45
N ASN A 92 -0.84 11.29 14.05
CA ASN A 92 -1.59 10.73 12.93
C ASN A 92 -2.03 9.29 13.23
N PRO A 93 -3.04 9.10 14.11
CA PRO A 93 -3.52 7.76 14.44
C PRO A 93 -4.06 7.04 13.20
N ALA A 94 -3.87 5.72 13.15
CA ALA A 94 -4.20 4.81 12.04
C ALA A 94 -3.43 5.03 10.72
N PHE A 95 -2.39 5.86 10.72
CA PHE A 95 -1.63 6.22 9.52
C PHE A 95 -1.07 5.01 8.75
N PHE A 96 -0.47 4.04 9.44
CA PHE A 96 0.14 2.88 8.78
C PHE A 96 -0.88 1.91 8.18
N GLN A 97 -2.06 1.82 8.79
CA GLN A 97 -3.15 0.99 8.29
C GLN A 97 -3.66 1.55 6.95
N ASP A 98 -3.79 2.87 6.86
CA ASP A 98 -4.27 3.56 5.67
C ASP A 98 -3.36 3.32 4.45
N TYR A 99 -2.05 3.15 4.63
CA TYR A 99 -1.14 2.78 3.55
C TYR A 99 -1.47 1.41 2.95
N ASN A 100 -1.65 0.38 3.78
CA ASN A 100 -1.98 -0.94 3.27
C ASN A 100 -3.35 -0.97 2.58
N ILE A 101 -4.31 -0.20 3.10
CA ILE A 101 -5.60 0.00 2.43
C ILE A 101 -5.39 0.68 1.07
N ALA A 102 -4.57 1.74 0.98
CA ALA A 102 -4.30 2.43 -0.27
C ALA A 102 -3.60 1.54 -1.31
N LEU A 103 -2.70 0.66 -0.89
CA LEU A 103 -2.05 -0.35 -1.74
C LEU A 103 -3.06 -1.38 -2.27
N ALA A 104 -3.99 -1.83 -1.42
CA ALA A 104 -5.07 -2.73 -1.84
C ALA A 104 -6.00 -2.06 -2.87
N MET A 105 -6.39 -0.80 -2.64
CA MET A 105 -7.17 -0.04 -3.64
C MET A 105 -6.44 0.08 -4.98
N ARG A 106 -5.13 0.37 -4.96
CA ARG A 106 -4.32 0.43 -6.17
C ARG A 106 -4.39 -0.87 -6.96
N ASP A 107 -4.20 -2.01 -6.29
CA ASP A 107 -4.15 -3.30 -6.97
C ASP A 107 -5.55 -3.77 -7.42
N MET A 108 -6.62 -3.40 -6.72
CA MET A 108 -7.99 -3.54 -7.24
C MET A 108 -8.18 -2.78 -8.56
N ILE A 109 -7.75 -1.51 -8.62
CA ILE A 109 -7.90 -0.68 -9.83
C ILE A 109 -7.07 -1.27 -10.99
N ARG A 110 -5.84 -1.70 -10.72
CA ARG A 110 -5.00 -2.38 -11.72
C ARG A 110 -5.65 -3.65 -12.24
N HIS A 111 -6.25 -4.45 -11.35
CA HIS A 111 -6.98 -5.65 -11.73
C HIS A 111 -8.22 -5.33 -12.58
N LYS A 112 -8.99 -4.29 -12.22
CA LYS A 112 -10.19 -3.86 -12.93
C LYS A 112 -9.90 -3.45 -14.37
N PHE A 113 -8.91 -2.56 -14.54
CA PHE A 113 -8.59 -1.96 -15.84
C PHE A 113 -7.51 -2.73 -16.61
N LYS A 114 -6.93 -3.79 -16.02
CA LYS A 114 -5.83 -4.59 -16.59
C LYS A 114 -4.63 -3.71 -16.97
N ILE A 115 -4.26 -2.79 -16.09
CA ILE A 115 -3.13 -1.85 -16.29
C ILE A 115 -2.02 -2.07 -15.26
N LYS A 116 -0.78 -1.76 -15.67
CA LYS A 116 0.35 -1.64 -14.73
C LYS A 116 0.41 -0.25 -14.10
N SER A 117 0.22 0.80 -14.91
CA SER A 117 0.13 2.19 -14.47
C SER A 117 -0.94 2.95 -15.27
N PRO A 118 -1.41 4.11 -14.77
CA PRO A 118 -2.32 4.97 -15.52
C PRO A 118 -1.65 5.71 -16.69
N TYR A 119 -0.32 5.61 -16.86
CA TYR A 119 0.40 6.30 -17.92
C TYR A 119 -0.11 5.88 -19.30
N GLY A 120 -0.40 6.87 -20.16
CA GLY A 120 -0.95 6.63 -21.51
C GLY A 120 -2.42 6.18 -21.57
N ASN A 121 -3.04 5.84 -20.44
CA ASN A 121 -4.39 5.28 -20.38
C ASN A 121 -5.44 6.36 -20.09
N LYS A 122 -5.79 7.16 -21.11
CA LYS A 122 -6.74 8.29 -20.99
C LYS A 122 -8.11 7.87 -20.47
N ASP A 123 -8.65 6.76 -20.97
CA ASP A 123 -9.99 6.29 -20.58
C ASP A 123 -10.01 5.86 -19.11
N VAL A 124 -8.96 5.18 -18.64
CA VAL A 124 -8.81 4.84 -17.22
C VAL A 124 -8.70 6.09 -16.37
N PHE A 125 -7.93 7.10 -16.81
CA PHE A 125 -7.86 8.36 -16.08
C PHE A 125 -9.22 9.07 -15.99
N HIS A 126 -10.01 9.04 -17.06
CA HIS A 126 -11.36 9.62 -17.06
C HIS A 126 -12.31 8.88 -16.11
N GLU A 127 -12.24 7.55 -16.08
CA GLU A 127 -12.97 6.71 -15.11
C GLU A 127 -12.58 7.04 -13.66
N LEU A 128 -11.28 7.17 -13.39
CA LEU A 128 -10.77 7.59 -12.08
C LEU A 128 -11.28 8.97 -11.68
N LEU A 129 -11.24 9.92 -12.62
CA LEU A 129 -11.67 11.29 -12.37
C LEU A 129 -13.14 11.33 -11.95
N THR A 130 -14.01 10.75 -12.77
CA THR A 130 -15.46 10.82 -12.63
C THR A 130 -16.01 9.98 -11.46
N LYS A 131 -15.43 8.81 -11.20
CA LYS A 131 -15.95 7.87 -10.18
C LYS A 131 -15.24 7.97 -8.84
N PHE A 132 -14.00 8.47 -8.81
CA PHE A 132 -13.19 8.47 -7.58
C PHE A 132 -12.73 9.87 -7.14
N ILE A 133 -12.22 10.71 -8.04
CA ILE A 133 -11.55 11.97 -7.67
C ILE A 133 -12.57 13.09 -7.45
N GLU A 134 -13.44 13.35 -8.41
CA GLU A 134 -14.46 14.41 -8.32
C GLU A 134 -15.45 14.17 -7.17
N PRO A 135 -15.93 12.94 -6.91
CA PRO A 135 -16.87 12.69 -5.83
C PRO A 135 -16.25 12.66 -4.42
N ASN A 136 -14.99 13.09 -4.23
CA ASN A 136 -14.23 12.78 -3.02
C ASN A 136 -14.83 13.31 -1.69
N GLN A 137 -15.62 14.38 -1.77
CA GLN A 137 -16.35 14.95 -0.62
C GLN A 137 -17.78 14.41 -0.49
N LEU A 138 -18.30 13.75 -1.52
CA LEU A 138 -19.69 13.29 -1.58
C LEU A 138 -19.86 11.86 -1.07
N TYR A 139 -18.83 11.03 -1.26
CA TYR A 139 -18.87 9.62 -0.91
C TYR A 139 -17.61 9.19 -0.14
N SER A 140 -17.80 8.25 0.78
CA SER A 140 -16.68 7.60 1.47
C SER A 140 -15.73 6.95 0.46
N TRP A 141 -14.46 6.78 0.85
CA TRP A 141 -13.51 6.09 -0.02
C TRP A 141 -13.99 4.68 -0.40
N LYS A 142 -14.68 3.97 0.50
CA LYS A 142 -15.22 2.62 0.26
C LYS A 142 -16.22 2.63 -0.90
N GLN A 143 -17.18 3.55 -0.85
CA GLN A 143 -18.19 3.71 -1.90
C GLN A 143 -17.56 4.10 -3.24
N ARG A 144 -16.51 4.93 -3.22
CA ARG A 144 -15.79 5.33 -4.44
C ARG A 144 -14.98 4.20 -5.05
N VAL A 145 -14.33 3.36 -4.23
CA VAL A 145 -13.67 2.12 -4.70
C VAL A 145 -14.71 1.20 -5.32
N GLU A 146 -15.84 0.98 -4.65
CA GLU A 146 -16.89 0.09 -5.15
C GLU A 146 -17.52 0.59 -6.46
N ALA A 147 -17.79 1.89 -6.57
CA ALA A 147 -18.29 2.49 -7.81
C ALA A 147 -17.30 2.36 -8.99
N LEU A 148 -16.00 2.45 -8.71
CA LEU A 148 -14.94 2.36 -9.72
C LEU A 148 -14.65 0.90 -10.14
N CYS A 149 -14.46 0.01 -9.17
CA CYS A 149 -14.07 -1.38 -9.41
C CYS A 149 -15.28 -2.29 -9.72
N GLY A 150 -16.46 -1.94 -9.20
CA GLY A 150 -17.67 -2.75 -9.27
C GLY A 150 -17.75 -3.83 -8.19
N GLU A 151 -16.92 -3.74 -7.15
CA GLU A 151 -16.88 -4.68 -6.03
C GLU A 151 -16.42 -3.97 -4.74
N SER A 152 -16.80 -4.54 -3.60
CA SER A 152 -16.35 -4.06 -2.29
C SER A 152 -14.83 -4.19 -2.11
N HIS A 153 -14.25 -3.30 -1.31
CA HIS A 153 -12.81 -3.29 -1.03
C HIS A 153 -12.29 -4.64 -0.53
N THR A 154 -11.20 -5.13 -1.13
CA THR A 154 -10.56 -6.39 -0.79
C THR A 154 -9.04 -6.29 -0.88
N PHE A 155 -8.35 -7.11 -0.06
CA PHE A 155 -6.89 -7.30 -0.13
C PHE A 155 -6.46 -8.39 -1.11
N ALA A 156 -7.41 -9.09 -1.75
CA ALA A 156 -7.13 -10.26 -2.58
C ALA A 156 -6.12 -9.99 -3.71
N TYR A 157 -6.27 -8.89 -4.45
CA TYR A 157 -5.38 -8.56 -5.56
C TYR A 157 -4.00 -8.08 -5.11
N LEU A 158 -3.91 -7.42 -3.95
CA LEU A 158 -2.62 -7.13 -3.35
C LEU A 158 -1.92 -8.43 -2.93
N ALA A 159 -2.65 -9.37 -2.33
CA ALA A 159 -2.11 -10.67 -1.93
C ALA A 159 -1.64 -11.50 -3.14
N GLU A 160 -2.43 -11.55 -4.22
CA GLU A 160 -2.07 -12.20 -5.48
C GLU A 160 -0.74 -11.63 -6.01
N ARG A 161 -0.66 -10.31 -6.17
CA ARG A 161 0.55 -9.63 -6.67
C ARG A 161 1.78 -9.84 -5.78
N LEU A 162 1.61 -9.89 -4.46
CA LEU A 162 2.71 -10.14 -3.53
C LEU A 162 3.16 -11.61 -3.52
N SER A 163 2.39 -12.50 -4.15
CA SER A 163 2.67 -13.94 -4.27
C SER A 163 3.18 -14.33 -5.66
N GLU A 164 3.21 -13.40 -6.62
CA GLU A 164 3.81 -13.61 -7.93
C GLU A 164 5.35 -13.69 -7.78
N GLU A 165 5.92 -14.86 -8.09
CA GLU A 165 7.38 -15.10 -8.19
C GLU A 165 7.99 -14.37 -9.40
#